data_AF-A0A2W5YE69-F1
#
_entry.id   AF-A0A2W5YE69-F1
#
_cell.length_a   1.000
_cell.length_b   1.000
_cell.length_c   1.000
_cell.angle_alpha   90.00
_cell.angle_beta   90.00
_cell.angle_gamma   90.00
#
_symmetry.space_group_name_H-M   'P 1'
#
loop_
_entity.id
_entity.type
_entity.pdbx_description
1 polymer ?
#
loop_
_entity_poly.entity_id
_entity_poly.type
_entity_poly.pdbx_seq_one_letter_code
_entity_poly.pdbx_strand_id
1 'polypeptide(L)'
;MHFVVSRYLALLFAIGLGIGETIISWGHWQFAPLWIVDYLMVVLLLYAYYKTRKAEHVYTLLAAWAFTLGVFYMDLFVNLDPQLVPPMRPGPILLALIGFMLALSLVGFFSALFTVRAQQGAAGVETARRPGG
;
A
#
# COMPACT_ATOMS: atom_id res chain seq x y z
N MET A 1 6.12 13.16 -13.72
CA MET A 1 6.13 11.72 -14.08
C MET A 1 5.96 10.79 -12.87
N HIS A 2 6.53 11.07 -11.70
CA HIS A 2 6.44 10.22 -10.49
C HIS A 2 5.01 9.89 -10.00
N PHE A 3 4.08 10.85 -10.10
CA PHE A 3 2.68 10.67 -9.69
C PHE A 3 1.94 9.55 -10.44
N VAL A 4 2.19 9.44 -11.74
CA VAL A 4 1.54 8.45 -12.60
C VAL A 4 2.04 7.05 -12.29
N VAL A 5 3.34 6.92 -11.98
CA VAL A 5 3.99 5.66 -11.61
C VAL A 5 3.42 5.12 -10.30
N SER A 6 3.35 5.92 -9.23
CA SER A 6 2.78 5.49 -7.94
C SER A 6 1.31 5.06 -8.08
N ARG A 7 0.56 5.75 -8.94
CA ARG A 7 -0.86 5.45 -9.18
C ARG A 7 -1.07 4.13 -9.93
N TYR A 8 -0.28 3.85 -10.97
CA TYR A 8 -0.33 2.56 -11.65
C TYR A 8 0.21 1.41 -10.79
N LEU A 9 1.23 1.68 -9.97
CA LEU A 9 1.70 0.72 -8.96
C LEU A 9 0.60 0.36 -7.98
N ALA A 10 -0.14 1.33 -7.45
CA ALA A 10 -1.26 1.07 -6.53
C ALA A 10 -2.34 0.21 -7.19
N LEU A 11 -2.65 0.46 -8.47
CA LEU A 11 -3.61 -0.33 -9.23
C LEU A 11 -3.11 -1.77 -9.43
N LEU A 12 -1.86 -1.93 -9.90
CA LEU A 12 -1.25 -3.23 -10.14
C LEU A 12 -1.16 -4.04 -8.84
N PHE A 13 -0.79 -3.38 -7.75
CA PHE A 13 -0.68 -3.96 -6.42
C PHE A 13 -2.05 -4.41 -5.90
N ALA A 14 -3.08 -3.56 -5.99
CA ALA A 14 -4.44 -3.90 -5.59
C ALA A 14 -5.02 -5.06 -6.40
N ILE A 15 -4.80 -5.08 -7.72
CA ILE A 15 -5.24 -6.20 -8.58
C ILE A 15 -4.48 -7.48 -8.21
N GLY A 16 -3.16 -7.40 -8.00
CA GLY A 16 -2.33 -8.54 -7.60
C GLY A 16 -2.76 -9.13 -6.26
N LEU A 17 -3.01 -8.28 -5.25
CA LEU A 17 -3.53 -8.67 -3.94
C LEU A 17 -4.89 -9.34 -4.06
N GLY A 18 -5.82 -8.72 -4.79
CA GLY A 18 -7.17 -9.27 -4.98
C GLY A 18 -7.16 -10.63 -5.68
N ILE A 19 -6.33 -10.80 -6.72
CA ILE A 19 -6.21 -12.08 -7.43
C ILE A 19 -5.52 -13.12 -6.54
N GLY A 20 -4.41 -12.75 -5.89
CA GLY A 20 -3.67 -13.65 -5.00
C GLY A 20 -4.54 -14.19 -3.87
N GLU A 21 -5.28 -13.31 -3.20
CA GLU A 21 -6.21 -13.69 -2.15
C GLU A 21 -7.36 -14.54 -2.69
N THR A 22 -7.92 -14.19 -3.86
CA THR A 22 -8.98 -15.00 -4.48
C THR A 22 -8.51 -16.41 -4.81
N ILE A 23 -7.25 -16.60 -5.25
CA ILE A 23 -6.68 -17.93 -5.53
C ILE A 23 -6.43 -18.72 -4.23
N ILE A 24 -5.93 -18.06 -3.18
CA ILE A 24 -5.61 -18.69 -1.89
C ILE A 24 -6.88 -19.07 -1.13
N SER A 25 -7.87 -18.18 -1.11
CA SER A 25 -9.19 -18.41 -0.50
C SER A 25 -10.10 -19.30 -1.35
N TRP A 26 -9.74 -19.64 -2.60
CA TRP A 26 -10.52 -20.60 -3.41
C TRP A 26 -10.37 -22.01 -2.87
N GLY A 27 -11.29 -22.39 -1.98
CA GLY A 27 -11.41 -23.76 -1.45
C GLY A 27 -10.84 -23.97 -0.05
N HIS A 28 -10.15 -22.99 0.53
CA HIS A 28 -9.75 -23.00 1.94
C HIS A 28 -10.36 -21.80 2.65
N TRP A 29 -11.27 -22.04 3.60
CA TRP A 29 -11.76 -21.01 4.50
C TRP A 29 -10.64 -20.67 5.50
N GLN A 30 -9.79 -19.70 5.14
CA GLN A 30 -8.77 -19.17 6.05
C GLN A 30 -9.42 -18.44 7.23
N PHE A 31 -8.64 -18.28 8.30
CA PHE A 31 -9.08 -17.57 9.51
C PHE A 31 -9.66 -16.19 9.15
N ALA A 32 -10.89 -15.95 9.62
CA ALA A 32 -11.73 -14.84 9.23
C ALA A 32 -11.14 -13.41 9.32
N PRO A 33 -10.11 -13.08 10.13
CA PRO A 33 -9.56 -11.72 10.18
C PRO A 33 -8.64 -11.33 9.01
N LEU A 34 -7.87 -12.26 8.43
CA LEU A 34 -6.75 -11.91 7.53
C LEU A 34 -7.22 -11.46 6.14
N TRP A 35 -8.04 -12.27 5.46
CA TRP A 35 -8.61 -11.95 4.15
C TRP A 35 -9.40 -10.63 4.12
N ILE A 36 -10.08 -10.26 5.21
CA ILE A 36 -10.83 -8.98 5.31
C ILE A 36 -9.88 -7.78 5.21
N VAL A 37 -8.70 -7.86 5.84
CA VAL A 37 -7.71 -6.80 5.80
C VAL A 37 -7.14 -6.66 4.38
N ASP A 38 -6.95 -7.77 3.66
CA ASP A 38 -6.50 -7.76 2.27
C ASP A 38 -7.53 -7.13 1.32
N TYR A 39 -8.82 -7.46 1.47
CA TYR A 39 -9.87 -6.77 0.71
C TYR A 39 -10.00 -5.30 1.08
N LEU A 40 -9.79 -4.94 2.35
CA LEU A 40 -9.78 -3.55 2.80
C LEU A 40 -8.62 -2.76 2.16
N MET A 41 -7.43 -3.37 2.04
CA MET A 41 -6.29 -2.82 1.30
C MET A 41 -6.64 -2.53 -0.15
N VAL A 42 -7.24 -3.51 -0.82
CA VAL A 42 -7.66 -3.40 -2.22
C VAL A 42 -8.63 -2.23 -2.38
N VAL A 43 -9.64 -2.13 -1.52
CA VAL A 43 -10.63 -1.04 -1.54
C VAL A 43 -9.95 0.31 -1.26
N LEU A 44 -9.04 0.40 -0.29
CA LEU A 44 -8.33 1.64 0.03
C LEU A 44 -7.42 2.10 -1.11
N LEU A 45 -6.69 1.18 -1.75
CA LEU A 45 -5.82 1.47 -2.89
C LEU A 45 -6.64 1.87 -4.13
N LEU A 46 -7.76 1.19 -4.40
CA LEU A 46 -8.69 1.56 -5.48
C LEU A 46 -9.37 2.90 -5.22
N TYR A 47 -9.78 3.17 -3.98
CA TYR A 47 -10.37 4.44 -3.58
C TYR A 47 -9.36 5.58 -3.74
N ALA A 48 -8.12 5.37 -3.27
CA ALA A 48 -7.02 6.31 -3.49
C ALA A 48 -6.76 6.52 -4.99
N TYR A 49 -6.72 5.46 -5.80
CA TYR A 49 -6.55 5.55 -7.26
C TYR A 49 -7.66 6.37 -7.93
N TYR A 50 -8.92 6.18 -7.52
CA TYR A 50 -10.07 6.88 -8.08
C TYR A 50 -10.09 8.36 -7.68
N LYS A 51 -9.87 8.66 -6.39
CA LYS A 51 -9.86 10.02 -5.85
C LYS A 51 -8.68 10.86 -6.36
N THR A 52 -7.56 10.21 -6.63
CA THR A 52 -6.33 10.82 -7.16
C THR A 52 -6.42 11.14 -8.67
N ARG A 53 -7.59 10.98 -9.32
CA ARG A 53 -7.79 11.49 -10.70
C ARG A 53 -7.70 13.02 -10.79
N LYS A 54 -7.96 13.74 -9.70
CA LYS A 54 -7.74 15.18 -9.58
C LYS A 54 -6.51 15.37 -8.69
N ALA A 55 -5.53 16.17 -9.14
CA ALA A 55 -4.21 16.32 -8.53
C ALA A 55 -4.20 16.84 -7.06
N GLU A 56 -5.37 17.10 -6.46
CA GLU A 56 -5.57 17.60 -5.10
C GLU A 56 -5.48 16.55 -3.98
N HIS A 57 -5.55 15.25 -4.27
CA HIS A 57 -5.73 14.23 -3.21
C HIS A 57 -4.51 13.34 -2.98
N VAL A 58 -3.30 13.88 -3.13
CA VAL A 58 -2.03 13.12 -2.94
C VAL A 58 -1.89 12.59 -1.50
N TYR A 59 -2.46 13.27 -0.51
CA TYR A 59 -2.50 12.78 0.88
C TYR A 59 -3.29 11.47 1.05
N THR A 60 -4.33 11.24 0.24
CA THR A 60 -5.09 9.98 0.28
C THR A 60 -4.26 8.81 -0.24
N LEU A 61 -3.43 9.04 -1.26
CA LEU A 61 -2.52 8.03 -1.78
C LEU A 61 -1.41 7.71 -0.77
N LEU A 62 -0.86 8.73 -0.11
CA LEU A 62 0.14 8.54 0.95
C LEU A 62 -0.43 7.73 2.13
N ALA A 63 -1.65 8.05 2.57
CA ALA A 63 -2.32 7.35 3.65
C ALA A 63 -2.58 5.87 3.30
N ALA A 64 -3.01 5.58 2.08
CA ALA A 64 -3.20 4.21 1.61
C ALA A 64 -1.88 3.41 1.63
N TRP A 65 -0.80 3.97 1.09
CA TRP A 65 0.51 3.31 1.12
C TRP A 65 1.06 3.13 2.54
N ALA A 66 0.87 4.11 3.43
CA ALA A 66 1.27 3.99 4.83
C ALA A 66 0.51 2.88 5.56
N PHE A 67 -0.80 2.76 5.30
CA PHE A 67 -1.63 1.70 5.86
C PHE A 67 -1.16 0.32 5.34
N THR A 68 -0.94 0.19 4.03
CA THR A 68 -0.40 -1.04 3.41
C THR A 68 0.94 -1.44 4.00
N LEU A 69 1.85 -0.49 4.16
CA LEU A 69 3.15 -0.73 4.79
C LEU A 69 3.00 -1.23 6.23
N GLY A 70 2.10 -0.62 7.01
CA GLY A 70 1.87 -1.00 8.41
C GLY A 70 1.35 -2.42 8.56
N VAL A 71 0.43 -2.85 7.70
CA VAL A 71 -0.12 -4.22 7.75
C VAL A 71 0.89 -5.25 7.30
N PHE A 72 1.61 -5.05 6.18
CA PHE A 72 2.66 -6.00 5.79
C PHE A 72 3.82 -6.05 6.79
N TYR A 73 4.10 -4.93 7.47
CA TYR A 73 5.05 -4.91 8.58
C TYR A 73 4.55 -5.79 9.73
N MET A 74 3.30 -5.62 10.17
CA MET A 74 2.71 -6.48 11.20
C MET A 74 2.71 -7.94 10.78
N ASP A 75 2.26 -8.24 9.56
CA ASP A 75 2.15 -9.60 9.03
C ASP A 75 3.52 -10.28 8.96
N LEU A 76 4.56 -9.58 8.53
CA LEU A 76 5.93 -10.08 8.54
C LEU A 76 6.37 -10.48 9.96
N PHE A 77 6.16 -9.61 10.95
CA PHE A 77 6.57 -9.88 12.34
C PHE A 77 5.76 -10.99 13.01
N VAL A 78 4.47 -11.09 12.73
CA VAL A 78 3.63 -12.21 13.18
C VAL A 78 4.19 -13.53 12.62
N ASN A 79 4.54 -13.54 11.32
CA ASN A 79 5.06 -14.71 10.63
C ASN A 79 6.52 -15.09 10.99
N LEU A 80 7.28 -14.14 11.54
CA LEU A 80 8.64 -14.35 12.07
C LEU A 80 8.66 -14.81 13.53
N ASP A 81 7.51 -14.87 14.21
CA ASP A 81 7.44 -15.26 15.62
C ASP A 81 7.94 -16.72 15.79
N PRO A 82 9.05 -16.94 16.53
CA PRO A 82 9.58 -18.27 16.75
C PRO A 82 8.64 -19.18 17.57
N GLN A 83 7.67 -18.59 18.28
CA GLN A 83 6.67 -19.30 19.10
C GLN A 83 5.50 -19.85 18.28
N LEU A 84 5.43 -19.58 16.98
CA LEU A 84 4.42 -20.17 16.09
C LEU A 84 4.52 -21.70 16.10
N VAL A 85 3.37 -22.35 16.32
CA VAL A 85 3.24 -23.82 16.23
C VAL A 85 3.64 -24.30 14.82
N PRO A 86 4.38 -25.43 14.69
CA PRO A 86 4.92 -25.91 13.41
C PRO A 86 3.95 -25.93 12.22
N PRO A 87 2.66 -26.33 12.34
CA PRO A 87 1.73 -26.30 11.21
C PRO A 87 1.25 -24.90 10.81
N MET A 88 1.44 -23.88 11.65
CA MET A 88 1.12 -22.48 11.33
C MET A 88 2.35 -21.68 10.90
N ARG A 89 3.55 -22.29 10.89
CA ARG A 89 4.74 -21.61 10.40
C ARG A 89 4.63 -21.43 8.89
N PRO A 90 4.78 -20.19 8.39
CA PRO A 90 4.74 -19.93 6.96
C PRO A 90 5.88 -20.68 6.27
N GLY A 91 5.58 -21.26 5.11
CA GLY A 91 6.63 -21.78 4.23
C GLY A 91 7.56 -20.64 3.77
N PRO A 92 8.80 -20.94 3.39
CA PRO A 92 9.78 -19.93 2.96
C PRO A 92 9.29 -19.09 1.76
N ILE A 93 8.45 -19.67 0.90
CA ILE A 93 7.83 -18.98 -0.24
C ILE A 93 6.84 -17.90 0.22
N LEU A 94 5.99 -18.21 1.21
CA LEU A 94 5.02 -17.25 1.75
C LEU A 94 5.74 -16.09 2.44
N LEU A 95 6.77 -16.39 3.24
CA LEU A 95 7.58 -15.36 3.91
C LEU A 95 8.28 -14.45 2.89
N ALA A 96 8.81 -15.02 1.80
CA ALA A 96 9.41 -14.26 0.71
C ALA A 96 8.38 -13.37 -0.01
N LEU A 97 7.15 -13.85 -0.18
CA LEU A 97 6.06 -13.07 -0.79
C LEU A 97 5.65 -11.89 0.10
N ILE A 98 5.49 -12.11 1.42
CA ILE A 98 5.19 -11.05 2.40
C ILE A 98 6.30 -9.98 2.36
N GLY A 99 7.58 -10.41 2.37
CA GLY A 99 8.72 -9.50 2.27
C GLY A 99 8.75 -8.71 0.95
N PHE A 100 8.40 -9.36 -0.17
CA PHE A 100 8.31 -8.71 -1.48
C PHE A 100 7.18 -7.66 -1.53
N MET A 101 6.02 -7.98 -0.96
CA MET A 101 4.89 -7.06 -0.84
C MET A 101 5.21 -5.86 0.08
N LEU A 102 5.96 -6.09 1.15
CA LEU A 102 6.49 -5.03 2.01
C LEU A 102 7.47 -4.10 1.25
N ALA A 103 8.37 -4.67 0.45
CA ALA A 103 9.29 -3.88 -0.36
C ALA A 103 8.57 -3.02 -1.40
N LEU A 104 7.55 -3.57 -2.07
CA LEU A 104 6.72 -2.83 -3.03
C LEU A 104 5.94 -1.70 -2.36
N SER A 105 5.40 -1.93 -1.17
CA SER A 105 4.68 -0.89 -0.42
C SER A 105 5.61 0.23 0.06
N LEU A 106 6.87 -0.06 0.42
CA LEU A 106 7.89 0.97 0.65
C LEU A 106 8.13 1.82 -0.59
N VAL A 107 8.33 1.20 -1.75
CA VAL A 107 8.54 1.92 -3.02
C VAL A 107 7.34 2.82 -3.34
N GLY A 108 6.12 2.29 -3.18
CA GLY A 108 4.88 3.04 -3.36
C GLY A 108 4.77 4.24 -2.41
N PHE A 109 5.06 4.02 -1.12
CA PHE A 109 5.04 5.06 -0.08
C PHE A 109 6.04 6.17 -0.35
N PHE A 110 7.31 5.84 -0.61
CA PHE A 110 8.32 6.86 -0.90
C PHE A 110 7.99 7.64 -2.17
N SER A 111 7.48 6.97 -3.21
CA SER A 111 7.02 7.63 -4.44
C SER A 111 5.89 8.64 -4.17
N ALA A 112 4.91 8.27 -3.34
CA ALA A 112 3.85 9.18 -2.92
C ALA A 112 4.40 10.34 -2.06
N LEU A 113 5.35 10.07 -1.15
CA LEU A 113 5.96 11.07 -0.28
C LEU A 113 6.75 12.13 -1.08
N PHE A 114 7.56 11.71 -2.04
CA PHE A 114 8.27 12.64 -2.93
C PHE A 114 7.29 13.51 -3.72
N THR A 115 6.14 12.96 -4.10
CA THR A 115 5.09 13.70 -4.81
C THR A 115 4.44 14.76 -3.91
N VAL A 116 4.12 14.43 -2.66
CA VAL A 116 3.61 15.41 -1.68
C VAL A 116 4.61 16.55 -1.47
N ARG A 117 5.88 16.22 -1.27
CA ARG A 117 6.94 17.22 -1.10
C ARG A 117 7.09 18.14 -2.30
N ALA A 118 7.02 17.60 -3.52
CA ALA A 118 7.08 18.39 -4.74
C ALA A 118 5.91 19.37 -4.85
N GLN A 119 4.70 18.98 -4.46
CA GLN A 119 3.53 19.86 -4.46
C GLN A 119 3.60 20.96 -3.39
N GLN A 120 4.09 20.64 -2.18
CA GLN A 120 4.29 21.64 -1.12
C GLN A 120 5.33 22.70 -1.51
N GLY A 121 6.42 22.29 -2.16
CA GLY A 121 7.43 23.22 -2.69
C GLY A 121 6.85 24.17 -3.74
N ALA A 122 6.02 23.67 -4.66
CA ALA A 122 5.37 24.49 -5.67
C ALA A 122 4.36 25.50 -5.07
N ALA A 123 3.55 25.05 -4.11
CA ALA A 123 2.58 25.91 -3.41
C ALA A 123 3.26 27.03 -2.59
N GLY A 124 4.37 26.72 -1.92
CA GLY A 124 5.15 27.70 -1.16
C GLY A 124 5.78 28.79 -2.04
N VAL A 125 6.23 28.41 -3.25
CA VAL A 125 6.77 29.37 -4.24
C VAL A 125 5.68 30.29 -4.80
N GLU A 126 4.46 29.80 -5.00
CA GLU A 126 3.33 30.60 -5.50
C GLU A 126 2.82 31.61 -4.46
N THR A 127 2.80 31.24 -3.17
CA THR A 127 2.51 32.17 -2.08
C THR A 127 3.60 33.23 -1.88
N ALA A 128 4.88 32.87 -2.08
CA ALA A 128 5.99 33.83 -2.00
C ALA A 128 5.99 34.83 -3.18
N ARG A 129 5.39 34.46 -4.32
CA ARG A 129 5.22 35.31 -5.50
C ARG A 129 4.05 36.30 -5.42
N ARG A 130 3.23 36.25 -4.37
CA ARG A 130 2.20 37.25 -4.07
C ARG A 130 2.61 38.13 -2.88
N PRO A 131 3.57 39.07 -3.03
CA PRO A 131 3.74 40.11 -2.05
C PRO A 131 2.64 41.17 -2.27
N GLY A 132 1.73 41.30 -1.31
CA GLY A 132 0.80 42.43 -1.22
C GLY A 132 -0.56 42.22 -1.87
N GLY A 133 -1.56 41.95 -1.02
CA GLY A 133 -2.91 42.49 -1.16
C GLY A 133 -3.11 43.49 -0.05
#